data_AF-A0A4U1C357-F1
#
_entry.id   AF-A0A4U1C357-F1
#
_cell.length_a   1.000
_cell.length_b   1.000
_cell.length_c   1.000
_cell.angle_alpha   90.00
_cell.angle_beta   90.00
_cell.angle_gamma   90.00
#
_symmetry.space_group_name_H-M   'P 1'
#
loop_
_entity.id
_entity.type
_entity.pdbx_description
1 polymer ?
#
loop_
_entity_poly.entity_id
_entity_poly.type
_entity_poly.pdbx_seq_one_letter_code
_entity_poly.pdbx_strand_id
1 'polypeptide(L)'
;MDIKKYFNPKLLLSFLMVLGLSLHQAMAQVAGAADVVDKNEGLGKMVGYYLLLFLLACVFIGIIGKVLQVYELTRKIQGKKEGISWDKVNGYIFVVALIAGLYGSYWSYTVQGAQILPDAASEHGEKIDSMFNITLIITTIVFVITHILLFLFAYKYKHSTKKKAYYLAHNNTLEKYWTIIPAIALTILVLMGFFTWRGITNISKGDMQAAIQVDVTAHQFAWDVRYGGKDNQNGKKNYKLVGSLNGLNNLGLDLADSKNYDDLKVTEIVLPVNKSVRFTLGSQDVLHSFYMPHFRVQMNCVPGMATYFQFTPKITTAEMREKTNDPKFSYQLYCAKICGGSHYNMKFAVRVVSEKEYAAWLKDQKPIVTEEMKKVYQLAMKEDIKSENNKIALNN
;
A
#
# COMPACT_ATOMS: atom_id res chain seq x y z
N MET A 1 29.30 -55.11 13.23
CA MET A 1 28.64 -54.40 12.11
C MET A 1 29.68 -53.55 11.42
N ASP A 2 29.99 -53.86 10.16
CA ASP A 2 31.12 -53.28 9.43
C ASP A 2 30.78 -51.87 8.91
N ILE A 3 31.41 -50.85 9.52
CA ILE A 3 31.14 -49.40 9.29
C ILE A 3 31.54 -48.96 7.87
N LYS A 4 32.35 -49.75 7.16
CA LYS A 4 32.80 -49.45 5.79
C LYS A 4 31.69 -49.44 4.75
N LYS A 5 30.50 -49.99 5.04
CA LYS A 5 29.36 -50.02 4.10
C LYS A 5 28.59 -48.70 3.96
N TYR A 6 28.81 -47.73 4.86
CA TYR A 6 28.07 -46.45 4.86
C TYR A 6 28.90 -45.24 4.39
N PHE A 7 30.22 -45.41 4.22
CA PHE A 7 31.08 -44.38 3.64
C PHE A 7 31.36 -44.73 2.18
N ASN A 8 30.56 -44.18 1.27
CA ASN A 8 30.87 -44.22 -0.16
C ASN A 8 31.73 -42.98 -0.50
N PRO A 9 33.06 -43.11 -0.64
CA PRO A 9 33.94 -41.97 -0.90
C PRO A 9 33.60 -41.26 -2.22
N LYS A 10 32.94 -41.95 -3.17
CA LYS A 10 32.47 -41.32 -4.43
C LYS A 10 31.29 -40.36 -4.22
N LEU A 11 30.45 -40.58 -3.19
CA LEU A 11 29.33 -39.70 -2.85
C LEU A 11 29.80 -38.44 -2.11
N LEU A 12 30.86 -38.56 -1.31
CA LEU A 12 31.49 -37.42 -0.63
C LEU A 12 32.26 -36.53 -1.64
N LEU A 13 32.94 -37.16 -2.61
CA LEU A 13 33.67 -36.47 -3.67
C LEU A 13 32.74 -35.74 -4.65
N SER A 14 31.58 -36.31 -4.96
CA SER A 14 30.56 -35.64 -5.80
C SER A 14 29.88 -34.48 -5.07
N PHE A 15 29.67 -34.57 -3.75
CA PHE A 15 29.16 -33.44 -2.95
C PHE A 15 30.17 -32.28 -2.87
N LEU A 16 31.46 -32.59 -2.74
CA LEU A 16 32.55 -31.60 -2.75
C LEU A 16 32.78 -30.97 -4.14
N MET A 17 32.61 -31.73 -5.22
CA MET A 17 32.68 -31.18 -6.59
C MET A 17 31.51 -30.25 -6.92
N VAL A 18 30.29 -30.55 -6.45
CA VAL A 18 29.12 -29.66 -6.66
C VAL A 18 29.25 -28.34 -5.88
N LEU A 19 29.86 -28.37 -4.68
CA LEU A 19 30.24 -27.17 -3.92
C LEU A 19 31.43 -26.41 -4.56
N GLY A 20 32.37 -27.11 -5.18
CA GLY A 20 33.52 -26.51 -5.87
C GLY A 20 33.14 -25.83 -7.20
N LEU A 21 32.26 -26.44 -7.99
CA LEU A 21 31.80 -25.87 -9.26
C LEU A 21 30.91 -24.63 -9.08
N SER A 22 30.10 -24.58 -8.02
CA SER A 22 29.26 -23.42 -7.70
C SER A 22 30.08 -22.21 -7.20
N LEU A 23 31.21 -22.44 -6.51
CA LEU A 23 32.14 -21.36 -6.16
C LEU A 23 32.92 -20.82 -7.37
N HIS A 24 33.26 -21.65 -8.35
CA HIS A 24 34.00 -21.21 -9.54
C HIS A 24 33.11 -20.40 -10.50
N GLN A 25 31.83 -20.76 -10.66
CA GLN A 25 30.88 -19.99 -11.45
C GLN A 25 30.54 -18.63 -10.84
N ALA A 26 30.55 -18.51 -9.50
CA ALA A 26 30.35 -17.23 -8.81
C ALA A 26 31.55 -16.28 -8.91
N MET A 27 32.78 -16.80 -9.11
CA MET A 27 33.98 -15.97 -9.27
C MET A 27 34.28 -15.59 -10.73
N ALA A 28 33.78 -16.35 -11.71
CA ALA A 28 34.02 -16.09 -13.14
C ALA A 28 33.19 -14.93 -13.72
N GLN A 29 32.12 -14.48 -13.07
CA GLN A 29 31.31 -13.33 -13.51
C GLN A 29 31.88 -11.95 -13.09
N VAL A 30 33.04 -11.91 -12.42
CA VAL A 30 33.65 -10.66 -11.92
C VAL A 30 34.73 -10.10 -12.87
N ALA A 31 35.08 -10.81 -13.95
CA ALA A 31 36.10 -10.38 -14.90
C ALA A 31 35.49 -9.95 -16.24
N GLY A 32 34.79 -8.80 -16.26
CA GLY A 32 34.43 -8.14 -17.51
C GLY A 32 33.11 -7.38 -17.50
N ALA A 33 33.10 -6.19 -16.90
CA ALA A 33 32.35 -5.03 -17.40
C ALA A 33 32.67 -3.84 -16.50
N ALA A 34 33.25 -2.81 -17.09
CA ALA A 34 33.52 -1.53 -16.46
C ALA A 34 32.22 -0.76 -16.20
N ASP A 35 32.25 0.02 -15.11
CA ASP A 35 31.54 1.29 -14.89
C ASP A 35 30.02 1.34 -15.07
N VAL A 36 29.29 0.86 -14.06
CA VAL A 36 28.12 1.56 -13.51
C VAL A 36 28.09 1.31 -12.00
N VAL A 37 28.25 2.36 -11.18
CA VAL A 37 28.02 2.26 -9.72
C VAL A 37 26.52 2.12 -9.49
N ASP A 38 26.02 0.89 -9.57
CA ASP A 38 24.65 0.54 -9.24
C ASP A 38 24.51 0.49 -7.71
N LYS A 39 23.66 1.35 -7.13
CA LYS A 39 23.35 1.34 -5.70
C LYS A 39 22.75 0.00 -5.23
N ASN A 40 22.27 -0.84 -6.16
CA ASN A 40 21.80 -2.20 -5.85
C ASN A 40 22.91 -3.24 -5.62
N GLU A 41 24.13 -2.99 -6.11
CA GLU A 41 25.23 -3.95 -5.95
C GLU A 41 25.62 -4.11 -4.47
N GLY A 42 25.55 -3.02 -3.70
CA GLY A 42 25.79 -3.02 -2.25
C GLY A 42 24.69 -3.75 -1.47
N LEU A 43 23.42 -3.58 -1.85
CA LEU A 43 22.28 -4.23 -1.19
C LEU A 43 22.29 -5.74 -1.45
N GLY A 44 22.53 -6.17 -2.69
CA GLY A 44 22.64 -7.59 -3.04
C GLY A 44 23.80 -8.29 -2.32
N LYS A 45 24.96 -7.63 -2.22
CA LYS A 45 26.11 -8.12 -1.44
C LYS A 45 25.81 -8.17 0.06
N MET A 46 25.09 -7.19 0.61
CA MET A 46 24.69 -7.17 2.03
C MET A 46 23.66 -8.27 2.35
N VAL A 47 22.63 -8.41 1.51
CA VAL A 47 21.61 -9.46 1.67
C VAL A 47 22.24 -10.84 1.52
N GLY A 48 23.10 -11.04 0.52
CA GLY A 48 23.85 -12.28 0.34
C GLY A 48 24.74 -12.62 1.53
N TYR A 49 25.41 -11.63 2.12
CA TYR A 49 26.22 -11.80 3.33
C TYR A 49 25.38 -12.25 4.54
N TYR A 50 24.28 -11.58 4.84
CA TYR A 50 23.42 -11.96 5.96
C TYR A 50 22.72 -13.30 5.74
N LEU A 51 22.36 -13.60 4.49
CA LEU A 51 21.78 -14.89 4.13
C LEU A 51 22.80 -16.02 4.29
N LEU A 52 24.06 -15.80 3.91
CA LEU A 52 25.15 -16.74 4.15
C LEU A 52 25.41 -16.93 5.65
N LEU A 53 25.46 -15.84 6.43
CA LEU A 53 25.61 -15.93 7.90
C LEU A 53 24.47 -16.72 8.53
N PHE A 54 23.23 -16.48 8.09
CA PHE A 54 22.06 -17.23 8.55
C PHE A 54 22.18 -18.72 8.21
N LEU A 55 22.55 -19.07 6.98
CA LEU A 55 22.76 -20.46 6.58
C LEU A 55 23.89 -21.12 7.38
N LEU A 56 25.02 -20.43 7.59
CA LEU A 56 26.11 -20.92 8.43
C LEU A 56 25.67 -21.14 9.87
N ALA A 57 24.85 -20.24 10.44
CA ALA A 57 24.27 -20.42 11.76
C ALA A 57 23.32 -21.64 11.79
N CYS A 58 22.47 -21.84 10.79
CA CYS A 58 21.61 -23.01 10.68
C CYS A 58 22.41 -24.33 10.60
N VAL A 59 23.47 -24.36 9.78
CA VAL A 59 24.37 -25.51 9.65
C VAL A 59 25.08 -25.78 10.98
N PHE A 60 25.61 -24.75 11.62
CA PHE A 60 26.27 -24.86 12.92
C PHE A 60 25.33 -25.41 14.00
N ILE A 61 24.11 -24.88 14.10
CA ILE A 61 23.06 -25.39 15.00
C ILE A 61 22.73 -26.85 14.68
N GLY A 62 22.61 -27.20 13.38
CA GLY A 62 22.37 -28.56 12.93
C GLY A 62 23.49 -29.54 13.32
N ILE A 63 24.76 -29.13 13.19
CA ILE A 63 25.93 -29.90 13.61
C ILE A 63 25.90 -30.13 15.12
N ILE A 64 25.67 -29.08 15.92
CA ILE A 64 25.53 -29.21 17.38
C ILE A 64 24.41 -30.20 17.72
N GLY A 65 23.26 -30.09 17.06
CA GLY A 65 22.15 -31.02 17.24
C GLY A 65 22.54 -32.48 16.97
N LYS A 66 23.30 -32.74 15.90
CA LYS A 66 23.80 -34.08 15.58
C LYS A 66 24.83 -34.59 16.60
N VAL A 67 25.73 -33.74 17.06
CA VAL A 67 26.70 -34.11 18.11
C VAL A 67 25.98 -34.48 19.40
N LEU A 68 24.98 -33.71 19.82
CA LEU A 68 24.17 -34.00 21.01
C LEU A 68 23.36 -35.29 20.84
N GLN A 69 22.84 -35.56 19.63
CA GLN A 69 22.15 -36.81 19.32
C GLN A 69 23.08 -38.04 19.47
N VAL A 70 24.33 -37.94 18.97
CA VAL A 70 25.34 -39.02 19.12
C VAL A 70 25.73 -39.21 20.58
N TYR A 71 25.88 -38.13 21.35
CA TYR A 71 26.14 -38.18 22.80
C TYR A 71 25.02 -38.94 23.55
N GLU A 72 23.76 -38.64 23.25
CA GLU A 72 22.62 -39.34 23.89
C GLU A 72 22.55 -40.81 23.52
N LEU A 73 22.78 -41.15 22.25
CA LEU A 73 22.80 -42.55 21.80
C LEU A 73 23.90 -43.34 22.50
N THR A 74 25.09 -42.73 22.66
CA THR A 74 26.22 -43.35 23.37
C THR A 74 25.89 -43.59 24.84
N ARG A 75 25.24 -42.65 25.51
CA ARG A 75 24.79 -42.83 26.91
C ARG A 75 23.76 -43.95 27.04
N LYS A 76 22.84 -44.05 26.08
CA LYS A 76 21.82 -45.11 26.04
C LYS A 76 22.46 -46.49 25.87
N ILE A 77 23.47 -46.62 25.00
CA ILE A 77 24.26 -47.85 24.84
C ILE A 77 25.01 -48.21 26.13
N GLN A 78 25.50 -47.21 26.87
CA GLN A 78 26.17 -47.40 28.17
C GLN A 78 25.21 -47.72 29.33
N GLY A 79 23.90 -47.89 29.08
CA GLY A 79 22.90 -48.13 30.13
C GLY A 79 22.71 -46.96 31.10
N LYS A 80 23.23 -45.76 30.79
CA LYS A 80 23.08 -44.57 31.61
C LYS A 80 21.72 -43.93 31.34
N LYS A 81 21.11 -43.33 32.37
CA LYS A 81 19.87 -42.55 32.22
C LYS A 81 20.04 -41.44 31.16
N GLU A 82 18.92 -41.06 30.52
CA GLU A 82 18.87 -39.95 29.57
C GLU A 82 19.58 -38.71 30.12
N GLY A 83 20.34 -38.05 29.25
CA GLY A 83 21.19 -36.91 29.63
C GLY A 83 20.45 -35.60 29.67
N ILE A 84 19.87 -35.22 28.54
CA ILE A 84 19.18 -33.96 28.37
C ILE A 84 17.69 -34.27 28.16
N SER A 85 16.84 -33.54 28.88
CA SER A 85 15.40 -33.62 28.64
C SER A 85 15.02 -32.55 27.63
N TRP A 86 15.01 -32.94 26.34
CA TRP A 86 14.67 -32.03 25.24
C TRP A 86 13.30 -31.38 25.40
N ASP A 87 12.33 -32.07 25.99
CA ASP A 87 11.02 -31.50 26.31
C ASP A 87 11.11 -30.33 27.29
N LYS A 88 11.98 -30.43 28.31
CA LYS A 88 12.22 -29.34 29.25
C LYS A 88 12.94 -28.18 28.58
N VAL A 89 13.97 -28.49 27.79
CA VAL A 89 14.73 -27.48 27.02
C VAL A 89 13.79 -26.72 26.09
N ASN A 90 13.00 -27.41 25.28
CA ASN A 90 12.00 -26.82 24.40
C ASN A 90 10.98 -25.98 25.18
N GLY A 91 10.50 -26.48 26.32
CA GLY A 91 9.61 -25.72 27.20
C GLY A 91 10.23 -24.38 27.64
N TYR A 92 11.49 -24.38 28.09
CA TYR A 92 12.17 -23.14 28.48
C TYR A 92 12.42 -22.23 27.27
N ILE A 93 12.76 -22.79 26.11
CA ILE A 93 12.89 -22.04 24.85
C ILE A 93 11.58 -21.34 24.50
N PHE A 94 10.42 -22.00 24.65
CA PHE A 94 9.12 -21.33 24.45
C PHE A 94 8.93 -20.15 25.41
N VAL A 95 9.30 -20.27 26.69
CA VAL A 95 9.20 -19.13 27.62
C VAL A 95 10.13 -17.98 27.21
N VAL A 96 11.37 -18.29 26.83
CA VAL A 96 12.33 -17.29 26.34
C VAL A 96 11.81 -16.63 25.06
N ALA A 97 11.26 -17.41 24.12
CA ALA A 97 10.69 -16.93 22.87
C ALA A 97 9.46 -16.05 23.11
N LEU A 98 8.62 -16.37 24.10
CA LEU A 98 7.50 -15.51 24.51
C LEU A 98 8.01 -14.16 24.99
N ILE A 99 8.97 -14.13 25.91
CA ILE A 99 9.53 -12.89 26.46
C ILE A 99 10.19 -12.08 25.34
N ALA A 100 11.04 -12.72 24.53
CA ALA A 100 11.72 -12.09 23.41
C ALA A 100 10.75 -11.58 22.35
N GLY A 101 9.69 -12.33 22.03
CA GLY A 101 8.68 -11.95 21.04
C GLY A 101 7.80 -10.79 21.51
N LEU A 102 7.38 -10.79 22.78
CA LEU A 102 6.64 -9.67 23.36
C LEU A 102 7.51 -8.41 23.45
N TYR A 103 8.77 -8.56 23.88
CA TYR A 103 9.73 -7.47 23.86
C TYR A 103 9.97 -6.95 22.43
N GLY A 104 10.14 -7.84 21.46
CA GLY A 104 10.31 -7.49 20.04
C GLY A 104 9.10 -6.74 19.49
N SER A 105 7.89 -7.11 19.90
CA SER A 105 6.65 -6.40 19.53
C SER A 105 6.61 -4.99 20.15
N TYR A 106 6.94 -4.87 21.43
CA TYR A 106 7.07 -3.57 22.11
C TYR A 106 8.16 -2.69 21.46
N TRP A 107 9.31 -3.28 21.15
CA TRP A 107 10.41 -2.61 20.47
C TRP A 107 9.99 -2.14 19.07
N SER A 108 9.27 -2.96 18.31
CA SER A 108 8.72 -2.58 17.01
C SER A 108 7.78 -1.39 17.14
N TYR A 109 6.86 -1.36 18.12
CA TYR A 109 6.01 -0.19 18.33
C TYR A 109 6.78 1.08 18.71
N THR A 110 7.82 0.96 19.55
CA THR A 110 8.61 2.13 19.98
C THR A 110 9.56 2.66 18.92
N VAL A 111 10.11 1.80 18.06
CA VAL A 111 11.09 2.18 17.04
C VAL A 111 10.45 2.43 15.69
N GLN A 112 9.53 1.56 15.26
CA GLN A 112 8.90 1.63 13.93
C GLN A 112 7.54 2.32 13.98
N GLY A 113 6.94 2.51 15.16
CA GLY A 113 5.67 3.22 15.30
C GLY A 113 5.69 4.63 14.71
N ALA A 114 6.84 5.31 14.76
CA ALA A 114 7.02 6.63 14.14
C ALA A 114 7.09 6.61 12.60
N GLN A 115 7.17 5.43 11.97
CA GLN A 115 7.20 5.29 10.51
C GLN A 115 5.81 5.35 9.87
N ILE A 116 4.74 5.40 10.67
CA ILE A 116 3.40 5.66 10.16
C ILE A 116 3.27 7.10 9.68
N LEU A 117 2.27 7.35 8.85
CA LEU A 117 1.96 8.72 8.43
C LEU A 117 1.60 9.58 9.64
N PRO A 118 1.88 10.90 9.61
CA PRO A 118 1.40 11.80 10.65
C PRO A 118 -0.13 11.85 10.66
N ASP A 119 -0.68 12.55 11.65
CA ASP A 119 -2.12 12.82 11.78
C ASP A 119 -2.75 13.14 10.43
N ALA A 120 -3.91 12.56 10.17
CA ALA A 120 -4.63 12.81 8.94
C ALA A 120 -4.91 14.31 8.73
N ALA A 121 -4.58 14.80 7.53
CA ALA A 121 -4.80 16.17 7.10
C ALA A 121 -6.23 16.42 6.59
N SER A 122 -7.19 15.53 6.86
CA SER A 122 -8.60 15.67 6.49
C SER A 122 -9.53 15.26 7.64
N GLU A 123 -10.72 15.85 7.68
CA GLU A 123 -11.77 15.46 8.65
C GLU A 123 -12.17 13.98 8.55
N HIS A 124 -12.05 13.42 7.34
CA HIS A 124 -12.45 12.04 7.04
C HIS A 124 -11.36 11.08 7.50
N GLY A 125 -10.10 11.45 7.27
CA GLY A 125 -8.95 10.67 7.67
C GLY A 125 -8.79 10.56 9.18
N GLU A 126 -9.19 11.58 9.96
CA GLU A 126 -9.19 11.49 11.43
C GLU A 126 -10.09 10.35 11.93
N LYS A 127 -11.26 10.17 11.32
CA LYS A 127 -12.16 9.05 11.63
C LYS A 127 -11.54 7.70 11.24
N ILE A 128 -10.88 7.64 10.09
CA ILE A 128 -10.19 6.43 9.61
C ILE A 128 -9.05 6.05 10.56
N ASP A 129 -8.21 7.02 10.95
CA ASP A 129 -7.11 6.81 11.88
C ASP A 129 -7.63 6.35 13.27
N SER A 130 -8.75 6.92 13.74
CA SER A 130 -9.41 6.46 14.97
C SER A 130 -9.87 5.00 14.88
N MET A 131 -10.54 4.60 13.79
CA MET A 131 -10.95 3.21 13.59
C MET A 131 -9.74 2.27 13.51
N PHE A 132 -8.69 2.67 12.78
CA PHE A 132 -7.45 1.92 12.67
C PHE A 132 -6.83 1.71 14.06
N ASN A 133 -6.71 2.76 14.87
CA ASN A 133 -6.17 2.69 16.22
C ASN A 133 -7.02 1.80 17.14
N ILE A 134 -8.35 1.91 17.09
CA ILE A 134 -9.26 1.03 17.84
C ILE A 134 -9.03 -0.44 17.46
N THR A 135 -8.99 -0.76 16.17
CA THR A 135 -8.73 -2.12 15.68
C THR A 135 -7.33 -2.59 16.09
N LEU A 136 -6.31 -1.74 15.99
CA LEU A 136 -4.94 -2.06 16.36
C LEU A 136 -4.82 -2.37 17.85
N ILE A 137 -5.46 -1.58 18.73
CA ILE A 137 -5.44 -1.80 20.18
C ILE A 137 -6.13 -3.12 20.53
N ILE A 138 -7.33 -3.36 20.00
CA ILE A 138 -8.09 -4.59 20.26
C ILE A 138 -7.31 -5.81 19.78
N THR A 139 -6.79 -5.78 18.55
CA THR A 139 -6.03 -6.90 17.99
C THR A 139 -4.69 -7.11 18.72
N THR A 140 -4.04 -6.05 19.21
CA THR A 140 -2.83 -6.15 20.05
C THR A 140 -3.13 -6.83 21.39
N ILE A 141 -4.24 -6.51 22.05
CA ILE A 141 -4.64 -7.17 23.29
C ILE A 141 -4.86 -8.67 23.05
N VAL A 142 -5.62 -9.02 22.00
CA VAL A 142 -5.85 -10.43 21.63
C VAL A 142 -4.54 -11.12 21.26
N PHE A 143 -3.66 -10.47 20.51
CA PHE A 143 -2.34 -10.98 20.16
C PHE A 143 -1.51 -11.31 21.41
N VAL A 144 -1.41 -10.39 22.37
CA VAL A 144 -0.66 -10.61 23.61
C VAL A 144 -1.25 -11.76 24.42
N ILE A 145 -2.56 -11.78 24.63
CA ILE A 145 -3.23 -12.83 25.40
C ILE A 145 -3.03 -14.20 24.75
N THR A 146 -3.27 -14.31 23.44
CA THR A 146 -3.14 -15.57 22.71
C THR A 146 -1.70 -16.09 22.70
N HIS A 147 -0.70 -15.21 22.58
CA HIS A 147 0.71 -15.61 22.67
C HIS A 147 1.07 -16.08 24.07
N ILE A 148 0.66 -15.37 25.13
CA ILE A 148 0.89 -15.82 26.50
C ILE A 148 0.26 -17.21 26.71
N LEU A 149 -1.00 -17.40 26.32
CA LEU A 149 -1.70 -18.68 26.47
C LEU A 149 -1.01 -19.80 25.69
N LEU A 150 -0.67 -19.59 24.42
CA LEU A 150 -0.06 -20.59 23.55
C LEU A 150 1.30 -21.05 24.09
N PHE A 151 2.18 -20.11 24.44
CA PHE A 151 3.53 -20.41 24.88
C PHE A 151 3.57 -20.96 26.31
N LEU A 152 2.72 -20.45 27.22
CA LEU A 152 2.58 -21.05 28.56
C LEU A 152 1.96 -22.43 28.51
N PHE A 153 1.03 -22.69 27.58
CA PHE A 153 0.47 -24.01 27.37
C PHE A 153 1.56 -24.99 26.93
N ALA A 154 2.36 -24.63 25.92
CA ALA A 154 3.50 -25.43 25.47
C ALA A 154 4.51 -25.69 26.59
N TYR A 155 4.81 -24.68 27.43
CA TYR A 155 5.71 -24.84 28.56
C TYR A 155 5.15 -25.75 29.68
N LYS A 156 3.88 -25.55 30.05
CA LYS A 156 3.23 -26.25 31.18
C LYS A 156 2.91 -27.71 30.82
N TYR A 157 2.46 -27.95 29.60
CA TYR A 157 1.99 -29.24 29.10
C TYR A 157 2.99 -29.95 28.19
N LYS A 158 4.27 -29.54 28.19
CA LYS A 158 5.37 -30.30 27.58
C LYS A 158 5.35 -31.76 28.01
N HIS A 159 5.85 -32.64 27.14
CA HIS A 159 5.88 -34.08 27.39
C HIS A 159 6.64 -34.41 28.69
N SER A 160 6.13 -35.42 29.41
CA SER A 160 6.75 -35.95 30.62
C SER A 160 6.27 -37.37 30.86
N THR A 161 7.20 -38.29 31.06
CA THR A 161 6.90 -39.70 31.40
C THR A 161 6.13 -39.85 32.71
N LYS A 162 6.15 -38.83 33.58
CA LYS A 162 5.44 -38.82 34.87
C LYS A 162 3.99 -38.34 34.79
N LYS A 163 3.54 -37.81 33.65
CA LYS A 163 2.22 -37.19 33.50
C LYS A 163 1.48 -37.84 32.33
N LYS A 164 0.26 -38.31 32.58
CA LYS A 164 -0.64 -38.76 31.51
C LYS A 164 -1.39 -37.54 30.96
N ALA A 165 -1.55 -37.50 29.63
CA ALA A 165 -2.36 -36.46 29.00
C ALA A 165 -3.82 -36.62 29.44
N TYR A 166 -4.45 -35.49 29.77
CA TYR A 166 -5.89 -35.46 29.99
C TYR A 166 -6.59 -35.33 28.65
N TYR A 167 -7.49 -36.27 28.34
CA TYR A 167 -8.26 -36.24 27.11
C TYR A 167 -9.59 -35.52 27.35
N LEU A 168 -9.69 -34.30 26.82
CA LEU A 168 -10.91 -33.51 26.80
C LEU A 168 -11.31 -33.30 25.34
N ALA A 169 -12.34 -34.00 24.88
CA ALA A 169 -12.77 -33.93 23.49
C ALA A 169 -13.49 -32.62 23.16
N HIS A 170 -14.26 -32.07 24.09
CA HIS A 170 -15.02 -30.84 23.91
C HIS A 170 -15.33 -30.15 25.24
N ASN A 171 -15.65 -28.86 25.18
CA ASN A 171 -16.21 -28.11 26.29
C ASN A 171 -17.15 -27.04 25.73
N ASN A 172 -18.43 -27.40 25.63
CA ASN A 172 -19.48 -26.55 25.06
C ASN A 172 -19.56 -25.16 25.73
N THR A 173 -19.22 -25.07 27.01
CA THR A 173 -19.21 -23.79 27.74
C THR A 173 -18.07 -22.89 27.27
N LEU A 174 -16.87 -23.44 27.11
CA LEU A 174 -15.72 -22.69 26.60
C LEU A 174 -15.90 -22.32 25.12
N GLU A 175 -16.43 -23.27 24.34
CA GLU A 175 -16.80 -23.08 22.94
C GLU A 175 -17.77 -21.93 22.74
N LYS A 176 -18.76 -21.83 23.63
CA LYS A 176 -19.71 -20.71 23.65
C LYS A 176 -19.00 -19.37 23.87
N TYR A 177 -18.08 -19.27 24.83
CA TYR A 177 -17.38 -18.00 25.11
C TYR A 177 -16.49 -17.55 23.94
N TRP A 178 -15.66 -18.43 23.38
CA TRP A 178 -14.78 -18.05 22.27
C TRP A 178 -15.53 -17.84 20.94
N THR A 179 -16.80 -18.20 20.88
CA THR A 179 -17.65 -17.92 19.70
C THR A 179 -18.38 -16.60 19.87
N ILE A 180 -19.04 -16.41 21.02
CA ILE A 180 -19.85 -15.22 21.30
C ILE A 180 -18.98 -13.97 21.42
N ILE A 181 -17.85 -14.03 22.14
CA ILE A 181 -17.02 -12.83 22.39
C ILE A 181 -16.46 -12.26 21.06
N PRO A 182 -15.81 -13.05 20.18
CA PRO A 182 -15.37 -12.52 18.89
C PRO A 182 -16.52 -12.09 17.99
N ALA A 183 -17.66 -12.80 18.00
CA ALA A 183 -18.83 -12.40 17.21
C ALA A 183 -19.34 -11.00 17.61
N ILE A 184 -19.45 -10.72 18.92
CA ILE A 184 -19.86 -9.40 19.43
C ILE A 184 -18.81 -8.34 19.05
N ALA A 185 -17.53 -8.61 19.31
CA ALA A 185 -16.45 -7.67 19.02
C ALA A 185 -16.40 -7.29 17.52
N LEU A 186 -16.47 -8.29 16.63
CA LEU A 186 -16.51 -8.07 15.19
C LEU A 186 -17.77 -7.34 14.75
N THR A 187 -18.94 -7.66 15.33
CA THR A 187 -20.19 -6.95 15.02
C THR A 187 -20.07 -5.46 15.32
N ILE A 188 -19.51 -5.09 16.49
CA ILE A 188 -19.31 -3.68 16.85
C ILE A 188 -18.36 -2.99 15.86
N LEU A 189 -17.22 -3.62 15.54
CA LEU A 189 -16.24 -3.06 14.60
C LEU A 189 -16.82 -2.89 13.20
N VAL A 190 -17.57 -3.88 12.70
CA VAL A 190 -18.22 -3.83 11.38
C VAL A 190 -19.28 -2.73 11.33
N LEU A 191 -20.12 -2.60 12.36
CA LEU A 191 -21.14 -1.55 12.41
C LEU A 191 -20.51 -0.15 12.45
N MET A 192 -19.46 0.04 13.27
CA MET A 192 -18.71 1.29 13.33
C MET A 192 -18.10 1.65 11.96
N GLY A 193 -17.50 0.67 11.28
CA GLY A 193 -16.96 0.82 9.93
C GLY A 193 -18.04 1.17 8.91
N PHE A 194 -19.18 0.47 8.94
CA PHE A 194 -20.29 0.70 8.04
C PHE A 194 -20.89 2.11 8.17
N PHE A 195 -21.14 2.58 9.39
CA PHE A 195 -21.68 3.93 9.61
C PHE A 195 -20.70 5.02 9.21
N THR A 196 -19.40 4.81 9.45
CA THR A 196 -18.34 5.73 9.01
C THR A 196 -18.26 5.78 7.49
N TRP A 197 -18.20 4.61 6.84
CA TRP A 197 -18.19 4.51 5.38
C TRP A 197 -19.41 5.18 4.76
N ARG A 198 -20.62 4.90 5.27
CA ARG A 198 -21.86 5.52 4.80
C ARG A 198 -21.84 7.04 4.97
N GLY A 199 -21.31 7.55 6.08
CA GLY A 199 -21.19 9.00 6.31
C GLY A 199 -20.23 9.69 5.35
N ILE A 200 -19.22 8.97 4.85
CA ILE A 200 -18.26 9.47 3.87
C ILE A 200 -18.81 9.39 2.44
N THR A 201 -19.51 8.30 2.08
CA THR A 201 -19.93 8.05 0.70
C THR A 201 -21.31 8.59 0.36
N ASN A 202 -22.21 8.73 1.34
CA ASN A 202 -23.58 9.18 1.14
C ASN A 202 -23.75 10.67 1.46
N ILE A 203 -23.24 11.51 0.56
CA ILE A 203 -23.27 12.97 0.67
C ILE A 203 -24.59 13.51 0.09
N SER A 204 -25.16 14.57 0.67
CA SER A 204 -26.39 15.16 0.14
C SER A 204 -26.15 15.88 -1.19
N LYS A 205 -27.12 15.93 -2.10
CA LYS A 205 -26.97 16.64 -3.40
C LYS A 205 -26.57 18.11 -3.22
N GLY A 206 -27.05 18.78 -2.17
CA GLY A 206 -26.69 20.16 -1.86
C GLY A 206 -25.20 20.29 -1.51
N ASP A 207 -24.71 19.42 -0.63
CA ASP A 207 -23.29 19.40 -0.25
C ASP A 207 -22.37 19.01 -1.42
N MET A 208 -22.86 18.17 -2.34
CA MET A 208 -22.12 17.83 -3.56
C MET A 208 -21.92 19.06 -4.46
N GLN A 209 -22.94 19.91 -4.60
CA GLN A 209 -22.91 21.10 -5.46
C GLN A 209 -22.15 22.26 -4.81
N ALA A 210 -22.21 22.37 -3.48
CA ALA A 210 -21.51 23.40 -2.72
C ALA A 210 -19.99 23.17 -2.63
N ALA A 211 -19.52 21.93 -2.82
CA ALA A 211 -18.10 21.61 -2.83
C ALA A 211 -17.40 22.20 -4.07
N ILE A 212 -16.12 22.51 -3.93
CA ILE A 212 -15.27 22.90 -5.06
C ILE A 212 -15.15 21.71 -6.02
N GLN A 213 -15.50 21.91 -7.29
CA GLN A 213 -15.47 20.83 -8.29
C GLN A 213 -14.08 20.72 -8.94
N VAL A 214 -13.49 19.54 -8.86
CA VAL A 214 -12.22 19.20 -9.49
C VAL A 214 -12.41 17.92 -10.30
N ASP A 215 -12.08 17.96 -11.58
CA ASP A 215 -12.08 16.80 -12.46
C ASP A 215 -10.64 16.34 -12.70
N VAL A 216 -10.40 15.05 -12.45
CA VAL A 216 -9.09 14.42 -12.56
C VAL A 216 -9.19 13.26 -13.53
N THR A 217 -8.33 13.30 -14.55
CA THR A 217 -8.24 12.25 -15.57
C THR A 217 -6.88 11.58 -15.49
N ALA A 218 -6.88 10.30 -15.17
CA ALA A 218 -5.67 9.47 -15.17
C ALA A 218 -5.38 8.92 -16.57
N HIS A 219 -4.10 8.83 -16.90
CA HIS A 219 -3.58 8.13 -18.07
C HIS A 219 -2.13 7.67 -17.81
N GLN A 220 -1.60 6.73 -18.58
CA GLN A 220 -0.23 6.25 -18.47
C GLN A 220 0.73 7.33 -19.01
N PHE A 221 1.56 7.99 -18.20
CA PHE A 221 1.71 7.92 -16.74
C PHE A 221 1.67 9.34 -16.15
N ALA A 222 0.51 9.98 -16.21
CA ALA A 222 0.28 11.32 -15.69
C ALA A 222 -1.17 11.53 -15.21
N TRP A 223 -1.37 12.69 -14.59
CA TRP A 223 -2.67 13.17 -14.14
C TRP A 223 -2.94 14.49 -14.85
N ASP A 224 -4.08 14.59 -15.53
CA ASP A 224 -4.61 15.88 -15.96
C ASP A 224 -5.70 16.32 -14.99
N VAL A 225 -5.58 17.53 -14.48
CA VAL A 225 -6.47 18.09 -13.48
C VAL A 225 -7.05 19.39 -14.00
N ARG A 226 -8.36 19.55 -13.84
CA ARG A 226 -9.05 20.82 -14.08
C ARG A 226 -10.01 21.18 -12.94
N TYR A 227 -10.12 22.47 -12.68
CA TYR A 227 -11.05 23.02 -11.71
C TYR A 227 -12.25 23.60 -12.44
N GLY A 228 -13.44 23.45 -11.84
CA GLY A 228 -14.62 24.18 -12.31
C GLY A 228 -14.35 25.68 -12.24
N GLY A 229 -14.83 26.40 -13.25
CA GLY A 229 -14.59 27.83 -13.38
C GLY A 229 -15.44 28.67 -12.43
N LYS A 230 -16.00 29.76 -12.95
CA LYS A 230 -16.87 30.65 -12.17
C LYS A 230 -18.20 29.99 -11.82
N ASP A 231 -18.63 29.04 -12.64
CA ASP A 231 -19.87 28.29 -12.45
C ASP A 231 -19.73 27.11 -11.47
N ASN A 232 -18.49 26.86 -10.99
CA ASN A 232 -18.11 25.73 -10.16
C ASN A 232 -18.64 24.39 -10.71
N GLN A 233 -18.60 24.20 -12.03
CA GLN A 233 -18.97 22.96 -12.70
C GLN A 233 -17.92 22.63 -13.75
N ASN A 234 -17.64 21.34 -13.95
CA ASN A 234 -16.79 20.91 -15.06
C ASN A 234 -17.64 20.58 -16.27
N GLY A 235 -17.21 21.03 -17.45
CA GLY A 235 -17.89 20.71 -18.71
C GLY A 235 -17.76 19.24 -19.10
N LYS A 236 -18.64 18.77 -19.98
CA LYS A 236 -18.68 17.36 -20.41
C LYS A 236 -17.41 16.96 -21.17
N LYS A 237 -17.04 15.68 -20.99
CA LYS A 237 -16.03 14.98 -21.79
C LYS A 237 -16.68 13.88 -22.62
N ASN A 238 -16.12 13.61 -23.78
CA ASN A 238 -16.48 12.50 -24.65
C ASN A 238 -15.21 11.80 -25.14
N TYR A 239 -15.10 10.50 -24.88
CA TYR A 239 -13.93 9.71 -25.26
C TYR A 239 -13.66 9.73 -26.78
N LYS A 240 -14.69 9.91 -27.61
CA LYS A 240 -14.56 10.01 -29.07
C LYS A 240 -13.85 11.29 -29.52
N LEU A 241 -13.80 12.30 -28.66
CA LEU A 241 -13.14 13.58 -28.93
C LEU A 241 -11.69 13.60 -28.45
N VAL A 242 -11.21 12.54 -27.81
CA VAL A 242 -9.80 12.45 -27.38
C VAL A 242 -8.91 12.48 -28.63
N GLY A 243 -7.94 13.40 -28.66
CA GLY A 243 -7.05 13.61 -29.80
C GLY A 243 -7.68 14.39 -30.97
N SER A 244 -8.93 14.83 -30.84
CA SER A 244 -9.56 15.75 -31.81
C SER A 244 -8.91 17.15 -31.78
N LEU A 245 -9.38 18.04 -32.66
CA LEU A 245 -8.85 19.40 -32.83
C LEU A 245 -7.34 19.37 -33.11
N ASN A 246 -6.93 18.56 -34.09
CA ASN A 246 -5.53 18.38 -34.48
C ASN A 246 -4.62 17.95 -33.32
N GLY A 247 -5.13 17.08 -32.43
CA GLY A 247 -4.38 16.60 -31.26
C GLY A 247 -4.33 17.58 -30.09
N LEU A 248 -5.00 18.73 -30.16
CA LEU A 248 -5.06 19.68 -29.03
C LEU A 248 -6.01 19.23 -27.92
N ASN A 249 -6.99 18.37 -28.23
CA ASN A 249 -8.01 17.94 -27.29
C ASN A 249 -7.65 16.62 -26.58
N ASN A 250 -6.62 16.65 -25.73
CA ASN A 250 -6.14 15.44 -25.04
C ASN A 250 -7.18 14.84 -24.08
N LEU A 251 -8.08 15.65 -23.51
CA LEU A 251 -9.10 15.18 -22.56
C LEU A 251 -10.44 14.80 -23.18
N GLY A 252 -10.61 15.06 -24.49
CA GLY A 252 -11.89 14.87 -25.15
C GLY A 252 -12.97 15.82 -24.64
N LEU A 253 -12.61 17.08 -24.38
CA LEU A 253 -13.54 18.14 -24.01
C LEU A 253 -14.60 18.34 -25.11
N ASP A 254 -15.86 18.41 -24.71
CA ASP A 254 -16.96 18.73 -25.62
C ASP A 254 -17.15 20.25 -25.74
N LEU A 255 -16.62 20.86 -26.82
CA LEU A 255 -16.69 22.30 -27.04
C LEU A 255 -18.10 22.81 -27.40
N ALA A 256 -19.07 21.92 -27.59
CA ALA A 256 -20.48 22.30 -27.66
C ALA A 256 -21.08 22.60 -26.26
N ASP A 257 -20.46 22.07 -25.19
CA ASP A 257 -20.83 22.40 -23.81
C ASP A 257 -20.11 23.67 -23.36
N SER A 258 -20.86 24.74 -23.15
CA SER A 258 -20.33 26.06 -22.76
C SER A 258 -19.57 26.05 -21.43
N LYS A 259 -19.82 25.05 -20.57
CA LYS A 259 -19.13 24.88 -19.28
C LYS A 259 -17.66 24.50 -19.41
N ASN A 260 -17.23 24.00 -20.57
CA ASN A 260 -15.80 23.72 -20.78
C ASN A 260 -14.97 25.00 -20.95
N TYR A 261 -15.59 26.16 -21.21
CA TYR A 261 -14.85 27.38 -21.58
C TYR A 261 -14.29 28.15 -20.40
N ASP A 262 -14.81 27.95 -19.18
CA ASP A 262 -14.29 28.55 -17.95
C ASP A 262 -13.57 27.54 -17.05
N ASP A 263 -13.55 26.25 -17.40
CA ASP A 263 -12.73 25.23 -16.76
C ASP A 263 -11.24 25.61 -16.79
N LEU A 264 -10.55 25.43 -15.66
CA LEU A 264 -9.18 25.89 -15.46
C LEU A 264 -8.21 24.71 -15.43
N LYS A 265 -7.21 24.68 -16.32
CA LYS A 265 -6.15 23.66 -16.29
C LYS A 265 -5.07 24.04 -15.28
N VAL A 266 -4.62 23.07 -14.48
CA VAL A 266 -3.65 23.30 -13.41
C VAL A 266 -2.48 22.32 -13.47
N THR A 267 -1.35 22.71 -12.86
CA THR A 267 -0.12 21.88 -12.75
C THR A 267 0.13 21.36 -11.34
N GLU A 268 -0.65 21.83 -10.36
CA GLU A 268 -0.71 21.34 -8.99
C GLU A 268 -2.16 21.41 -8.50
N ILE A 269 -2.54 20.54 -7.57
CA ILE A 269 -3.82 20.61 -6.88
C ILE A 269 -3.65 21.55 -5.68
N VAL A 270 -4.33 22.69 -5.70
CA VAL A 270 -4.36 23.62 -4.56
C VAL A 270 -5.72 23.53 -3.88
N LEU A 271 -5.73 23.28 -2.58
CA LEU A 271 -6.93 23.08 -1.78
C LEU A 271 -7.03 24.17 -0.71
N PRO A 272 -8.17 24.86 -0.55
CA PRO A 272 -8.38 25.73 0.58
C PRO A 272 -8.68 24.89 1.84
N VAL A 273 -7.98 25.18 2.93
CA VAL A 273 -8.22 24.56 4.23
C VAL A 273 -9.67 24.79 4.69
N ASN A 274 -10.27 23.78 5.31
CA ASN A 274 -11.64 23.78 5.84
C ASN A 274 -12.75 24.01 4.79
N LYS A 275 -12.48 23.74 3.51
CA LYS A 275 -13.49 23.75 2.44
C LYS A 275 -13.64 22.39 1.82
N SER A 276 -14.90 21.98 1.59
CA SER A 276 -15.17 20.72 0.93
C SER A 276 -14.76 20.77 -0.54
N VAL A 277 -14.03 19.76 -0.99
CA VAL A 277 -13.59 19.60 -2.37
C VAL A 277 -14.09 18.25 -2.87
N ARG A 278 -14.73 18.25 -4.03
CA ARG A 278 -15.27 17.08 -4.70
C ARG A 278 -14.45 16.78 -5.94
N PHE A 279 -13.89 15.58 -5.96
CA PHE A 279 -13.15 15.06 -7.10
C PHE A 279 -14.04 14.17 -7.94
N THR A 280 -14.14 14.47 -9.23
CA THR A 280 -14.65 13.56 -10.27
C THR A 280 -13.45 12.89 -10.91
N LEU A 281 -13.39 11.57 -10.82
CA LEU A 281 -12.21 10.79 -11.16
C LEU A 281 -12.52 9.89 -12.35
N GLY A 282 -11.72 10.01 -13.41
CA GLY A 282 -11.83 9.18 -14.61
C GLY A 282 -10.48 8.63 -15.05
N SER A 283 -10.51 7.67 -15.96
CA SER A 283 -9.32 7.15 -16.65
C SER A 283 -9.56 7.10 -18.16
N GLN A 284 -8.53 7.40 -18.95
CA GLN A 284 -8.55 7.30 -20.40
C GLN A 284 -8.10 5.94 -20.93
N ASP A 285 -7.38 5.16 -20.13
CA ASP A 285 -6.75 3.93 -20.59
C ASP A 285 -7.03 2.73 -19.68
N VAL A 286 -6.29 2.57 -18.59
CA VAL A 286 -6.32 1.43 -17.68
C VAL A 286 -6.81 1.84 -16.30
N LEU A 287 -6.94 0.88 -15.38
CA LEU A 287 -7.24 1.21 -13.99
C LEU A 287 -6.07 1.95 -13.35
N HIS A 288 -6.38 3.11 -12.76
CA HIS A 288 -5.49 3.83 -11.84
C HIS A 288 -6.19 3.94 -10.47
N SER A 289 -5.51 4.48 -9.47
CA SER A 289 -6.14 4.79 -8.19
C SER A 289 -5.59 6.10 -7.66
N PHE A 290 -6.48 7.07 -7.53
CA PHE A 290 -6.20 8.37 -6.97
C PHE A 290 -5.98 8.21 -5.47
N TYR A 291 -4.76 8.44 -4.99
CA TYR A 291 -4.41 8.25 -3.59
C TYR A 291 -3.65 9.45 -3.03
N MET A 292 -4.22 10.08 -2.01
CA MET A 292 -3.57 11.14 -1.23
C MET A 292 -3.37 10.64 0.22
N PRO A 293 -2.19 10.06 0.55
CA PRO A 293 -1.98 9.31 1.78
C PRO A 293 -2.25 10.13 3.04
N HIS A 294 -1.74 11.36 3.10
CA HIS A 294 -1.89 12.25 4.26
C HIS A 294 -3.34 12.59 4.58
N PHE A 295 -4.25 12.48 3.60
CA PHE A 295 -5.68 12.74 3.80
C PHE A 295 -6.48 11.45 4.02
N ARG A 296 -5.85 10.27 3.92
CA ARG A 296 -6.50 8.95 3.88
C ARG A 296 -7.58 8.84 2.78
N VAL A 297 -7.35 9.52 1.67
CA VAL A 297 -8.28 9.56 0.53
C VAL A 297 -7.77 8.63 -0.56
N GLN A 298 -8.57 7.62 -0.89
CA GLN A 298 -8.30 6.72 -2.00
C GLN A 298 -9.57 6.41 -2.79
N MET A 299 -9.51 6.50 -4.12
CA MET A 299 -10.59 6.08 -4.99
C MET A 299 -10.04 5.65 -6.35
N ASN A 300 -10.61 4.60 -6.95
CA ASN A 300 -10.15 4.08 -8.23
C ASN A 300 -10.60 4.95 -9.39
N CYS A 301 -9.70 5.24 -10.33
CA CYS A 301 -10.02 5.86 -11.61
C CYS A 301 -10.31 4.75 -12.62
N VAL A 302 -11.54 4.68 -13.11
CA VAL A 302 -12.02 3.54 -13.89
C VAL A 302 -12.28 3.97 -15.35
N PRO A 303 -11.71 3.27 -16.35
CA PRO A 303 -12.07 3.52 -17.75
C PRO A 303 -13.56 3.33 -17.98
N GLY A 304 -14.21 4.32 -18.61
CA GLY A 304 -15.64 4.26 -18.94
C GLY A 304 -16.60 4.56 -17.77
N MET A 305 -16.12 4.83 -16.56
CA MET A 305 -16.97 5.17 -15.41
C MET A 305 -16.31 6.24 -14.54
N ALA A 306 -17.03 7.33 -14.30
CA ALA A 306 -16.61 8.33 -13.33
C ALA A 306 -16.86 7.82 -11.90
N THR A 307 -15.83 7.88 -11.07
CA THR A 307 -15.94 7.70 -9.62
C THR A 307 -15.79 9.05 -8.93
N TYR A 308 -16.20 9.13 -7.66
CA TYR A 308 -16.21 10.38 -6.94
C TYR A 308 -15.64 10.21 -5.54
N PHE A 309 -14.94 11.23 -5.06
CA PHE A 309 -14.60 11.33 -3.65
C PHE A 309 -14.66 12.80 -3.22
N GLN A 310 -15.29 13.07 -2.09
CA GLN A 310 -15.39 14.41 -1.54
C GLN A 310 -14.88 14.39 -0.12
N PHE A 311 -14.05 15.38 0.22
CA PHE A 311 -13.48 15.51 1.55
C PHE A 311 -13.15 16.97 1.87
N THR A 312 -12.84 17.22 3.13
CA THR A 312 -12.44 18.52 3.65
C THR A 312 -11.01 18.44 4.20
N PRO A 313 -10.03 19.18 3.64
CA PRO A 313 -8.68 19.25 4.19
C PRO A 313 -8.67 20.14 5.45
N LYS A 314 -7.88 19.78 6.44
CA LYS A 314 -7.86 20.43 7.77
C LYS A 314 -6.50 21.02 8.14
N ILE A 315 -5.41 20.52 7.55
CA ILE A 315 -4.04 20.95 7.86
C ILE A 315 -3.40 21.53 6.60
N THR A 316 -3.00 22.80 6.67
CA THR A 316 -2.28 23.47 5.59
C THR A 316 -0.92 22.83 5.34
N THR A 317 -0.35 23.04 4.14
CA THR A 317 1.00 22.55 3.85
C THR A 317 2.05 23.22 4.73
N ALA A 318 1.84 24.49 5.13
CA ALA A 318 2.71 25.18 6.07
C ALA A 318 2.69 24.52 7.46
N GLU A 319 1.50 24.29 8.03
CA GLU A 319 1.36 23.62 9.33
C GLU A 319 1.93 22.20 9.30
N MET A 320 1.76 21.46 8.21
CA MET A 320 2.32 20.11 8.11
C MET A 320 3.85 20.11 8.06
N ARG A 321 4.48 21.10 7.39
CA ARG A 321 5.95 21.27 7.40
C ARG A 321 6.48 21.48 8.81
N GLU A 322 5.76 22.26 9.62
CA GLU A 322 6.10 22.48 11.03
C GLU A 322 5.94 21.19 11.84
N LYS A 323 4.82 20.48 11.67
CA LYS A 323 4.54 19.21 12.37
C LYS A 323 5.57 18.12 12.06
N THR A 324 6.02 18.02 10.81
CA THR A 324 6.97 16.98 10.39
C THR A 324 8.43 17.43 10.51
N ASN A 325 8.67 18.71 10.87
CA ASN A 325 9.99 19.33 10.83
C ASN A 325 10.69 19.15 9.46
N ASP A 326 9.92 19.25 8.38
CA ASP A 326 10.41 19.14 7.01
C ASP A 326 9.95 20.35 6.19
N PRO A 327 10.79 21.38 5.99
CA PRO A 327 10.43 22.58 5.24
C PRO A 327 10.18 22.31 3.74
N LYS A 328 10.66 21.18 3.22
CA LYS A 328 10.46 20.77 1.82
C LYS A 328 9.21 19.91 1.64
N PHE A 329 8.49 19.63 2.72
CA PHE A 329 7.28 18.83 2.66
C PHE A 329 6.27 19.44 1.68
N SER A 330 5.68 18.56 0.87
CA SER A 330 4.54 18.85 0.03
C SER A 330 3.63 17.63 0.08
N TYR A 331 2.32 17.86 0.13
CA TYR A 331 1.40 16.77 -0.12
C TYR A 331 1.57 16.29 -1.57
N GLN A 332 1.25 15.02 -1.78
CA GLN A 332 1.41 14.35 -3.06
C GLN A 332 0.18 13.50 -3.32
N LEU A 333 -0.27 13.52 -4.57
CA LEU A 333 -1.14 12.52 -5.16
C LEU A 333 -0.26 11.44 -5.79
N TYR A 334 -0.58 10.18 -5.51
CA TYR A 334 0.05 9.00 -6.09
C TYR A 334 -0.96 8.16 -6.87
N CYS A 335 -0.45 7.35 -7.79
CA CYS A 335 -1.19 6.21 -8.31
C CYS A 335 -1.05 5.01 -7.36
N ALA A 336 -2.17 4.46 -6.88
CA ALA A 336 -2.21 3.29 -5.98
C ALA A 336 -2.80 2.03 -6.64
N LYS A 337 -2.81 1.97 -7.97
CA LYS A 337 -3.17 0.77 -8.74
C LYS A 337 -2.15 0.53 -9.85
N ILE A 338 -1.56 -0.66 -9.89
CA ILE A 338 -0.57 -1.01 -10.91
C ILE A 338 -1.15 -0.74 -12.31
N CYS A 339 -0.53 0.19 -13.02
CA CYS A 339 -1.01 0.69 -14.31
C CYS A 339 0.05 0.60 -15.42
N GLY A 340 1.15 -0.14 -15.21
CA GLY A 340 2.21 -0.37 -16.20
C GLY A 340 3.61 0.03 -15.72
N GLY A 341 4.57 0.10 -16.65
CA GLY A 341 6.01 0.20 -16.35
C GLY A 341 6.48 1.45 -15.59
N SER A 342 5.77 2.58 -15.69
CA SER A 342 6.10 3.82 -14.96
C SER A 342 5.10 4.16 -13.85
N HIS A 343 4.39 3.13 -13.33
CA HIS A 343 3.41 3.28 -12.25
C HIS A 343 3.95 4.08 -11.04
N TYR A 344 5.20 3.81 -10.65
CA TYR A 344 5.86 4.45 -9.50
C TYR A 344 6.10 5.96 -9.66
N ASN A 345 6.12 6.46 -10.90
CA ASN A 345 6.46 7.85 -11.22
C ASN A 345 5.23 8.76 -11.38
N MET A 346 4.02 8.23 -11.22
CA MET A 346 2.76 8.97 -11.36
C MET A 346 2.43 9.82 -10.12
N LYS A 347 3.19 10.89 -9.93
CA LYS A 347 3.00 11.84 -8.84
C LYS A 347 2.39 13.14 -9.33
N PHE A 348 1.59 13.80 -8.50
CA PHE A 348 1.08 15.15 -8.75
C PHE A 348 1.16 15.98 -7.46
N ALA A 349 1.65 17.20 -7.56
CA ALA A 349 1.84 18.06 -6.40
C ALA A 349 0.48 18.49 -5.82
N VAL A 350 0.37 18.45 -4.49
CA VAL A 350 -0.81 18.90 -3.76
C VAL A 350 -0.39 19.90 -2.69
N ARG A 351 -1.11 21.00 -2.59
CA ARG A 351 -0.86 22.05 -1.60
C ARG A 351 -2.15 22.51 -0.95
N VAL A 352 -2.16 22.57 0.38
CA VAL A 352 -3.29 23.08 1.16
C VAL A 352 -2.94 24.46 1.68
N VAL A 353 -3.79 25.44 1.44
CA VAL A 353 -3.54 26.86 1.69
C VAL A 353 -4.71 27.55 2.38
N SER A 354 -4.51 28.80 2.79
CA SER A 354 -5.60 29.66 3.25
C SER A 354 -6.58 29.98 2.11
N GLU A 355 -7.83 30.33 2.45
CA GLU A 355 -8.83 30.74 1.45
C GLU A 355 -8.35 31.93 0.60
N LYS A 356 -7.63 32.88 1.20
CA LYS A 356 -7.08 34.06 0.52
C LYS A 356 -6.03 33.66 -0.53
N GLU A 357 -5.11 32.78 -0.18
CA GLU A 357 -4.09 32.28 -1.10
C GLU A 357 -4.70 31.42 -2.21
N TYR A 358 -5.70 30.61 -1.88
CA TYR A 358 -6.44 29.84 -2.90
C TYR A 358 -7.12 30.77 -3.90
N ALA A 359 -7.81 31.82 -3.44
CA ALA A 359 -8.46 32.78 -4.32
C ALA A 359 -7.48 33.59 -5.18
N ALA A 360 -6.27 33.86 -4.66
CA ALA A 360 -5.20 34.48 -5.45
C ALA A 360 -4.70 33.52 -6.53
N TRP A 361 -4.36 32.28 -6.15
CA TRP A 361 -3.88 31.24 -7.07
C TRP A 361 -4.88 30.94 -8.18
N LEU A 362 -6.18 30.90 -7.88
CA LEU A 362 -7.22 30.61 -8.85
C LEU A 362 -7.28 31.64 -9.99
N LYS A 363 -6.98 32.91 -9.70
CA LYS A 363 -6.96 34.00 -10.70
C LYS A 363 -5.82 33.88 -11.71
N ASP A 364 -4.75 33.21 -11.32
CA ASP A 364 -3.57 33.00 -12.18
C ASP A 364 -3.74 31.81 -13.14
N GLN A 365 -4.77 30.97 -12.91
CA GLN A 365 -5.02 29.81 -13.74
C GLN A 365 -5.66 30.21 -15.07
N LYS A 366 -5.29 29.49 -16.13
CA LYS A 366 -5.78 29.75 -17.48
C LYS A 366 -6.90 28.77 -17.85
N PRO A 367 -7.87 29.21 -18.67
CA PRO A 367 -8.86 28.31 -19.23
C PRO A 367 -8.19 27.14 -19.98
N ILE A 368 -8.75 25.94 -19.80
CA ILE A 368 -8.27 24.73 -20.47
C ILE A 368 -8.55 24.76 -21.98
N VAL A 369 -9.67 25.38 -22.38
CA VAL A 369 -10.00 25.61 -23.79
C VAL A 369 -9.23 26.83 -24.28
N THR A 370 -8.18 26.59 -25.05
CA THR A 370 -7.32 27.64 -25.60
C THR A 370 -7.97 28.32 -26.80
N GLU A 371 -7.50 29.54 -27.13
CA GLU A 371 -7.95 30.24 -28.35
C GLU A 371 -7.66 29.45 -29.63
N GLU A 372 -6.60 28.64 -29.64
CA GLU A 372 -6.30 27.76 -30.75
C GLU A 372 -7.34 26.66 -30.90
N MET A 373 -7.71 25.98 -29.81
CA MET A 373 -8.78 24.98 -29.81
C MET A 373 -10.09 25.56 -30.34
N LYS A 374 -10.44 26.78 -29.92
CA LYS A 374 -11.65 27.49 -30.39
C LYS A 374 -11.60 27.75 -31.89
N LYS A 375 -10.47 28.24 -32.41
CA LYS A 375 -10.29 28.50 -33.85
C LYS A 375 -10.44 27.22 -34.67
N VAL A 376 -9.77 26.14 -34.26
CA VAL A 376 -9.84 24.84 -34.95
C VAL A 376 -11.27 24.29 -34.91
N TYR A 377 -11.95 24.38 -33.77
CA TYR A 377 -13.34 23.95 -33.64
C TYR A 377 -14.29 24.74 -34.54
N GLN A 378 -14.17 26.07 -34.58
CA GLN A 378 -14.99 26.93 -35.45
C GLN A 378 -14.77 26.64 -36.94
N LEU A 379 -13.53 26.33 -37.34
CA LEU A 379 -13.22 25.93 -38.72
C LEU A 379 -13.89 24.61 -39.07
N ALA A 380 -13.77 23.60 -38.20
CA ALA A 380 -14.41 22.30 -38.39
C ALA A 380 -15.94 22.43 -38.52
N MET A 381 -16.59 23.22 -37.66
CA MET A 381 -18.04 23.45 -37.77
C MET A 381 -18.45 24.12 -39.09
N LYS A 382 -17.64 25.05 -39.61
CA LYS A 382 -17.93 25.71 -40.90
C LYS A 382 -17.80 24.73 -42.08
N GLU A 383 -16.84 23.81 -42.03
CA GLU A 383 -16.67 22.78 -43.04
C GLU A 383 -17.82 21.77 -43.03
N ASP A 384 -18.27 21.35 -41.85
CA ASP A 384 -19.43 20.47 -41.70
C ASP A 384 -20.70 21.11 -42.27
N ILE A 385 -20.98 22.38 -41.94
CA ILE A 385 -22.11 23.12 -42.50
C ILE A 385 -22.02 23.21 -44.03
N LYS A 386 -20.82 23.46 -44.58
CA LYS A 386 -20.61 23.50 -46.04
C LYS A 386 -20.85 22.14 -46.68
N SER A 387 -20.42 21.05 -46.03
CA SER A 387 -20.60 19.67 -46.49
C SER A 387 -22.08 19.27 -46.49
N GLU A 388 -22.82 19.58 -45.43
CA GLU A 388 -24.26 19.33 -45.35
C GLU A 388 -25.03 20.12 -46.41
N ASN A 389 -24.75 21.41 -46.57
CA ASN A 389 -25.38 22.22 -47.61
C ASN A 389 -25.11 21.69 -49.02
N ASN A 390 -23.89 21.21 -49.29
CA ASN A 390 -23.55 20.60 -50.58
C ASN A 390 -24.28 19.25 -50.80
N LYS A 391 -24.48 18.43 -49.75
CA LYS A 391 -25.28 17.20 -49.84
C LYS A 391 -26.76 17.49 -50.12
N ILE A 392 -27.31 18.55 -49.54
CA ILE A 392 -28.69 19.00 -49.81
C ILE A 392 -28.81 19.53 -51.24
N ALA A 393 -27.81 20.25 -51.74
CA ALA A 393 -27.80 20.79 -53.10
C ALA A 393 -27.65 19.71 -54.20
N LEU A 394 -27.03 18.56 -53.90
CA LEU A 394 -26.87 17.44 -54.83
C LEU A 394 -28.08 16.48 -54.86
N ASN A 395 -28.98 16.58 -53.88
CA ASN A 395 -30.20 15.75 -53.76
C ASN A 395 -31.47 16.46 -54.28
N ASN A 396 -31.33 17.65 -54.83
CA ASN A 396 -32.35 18.39 -55.60
C ASN A 396 -31.92 18.46 -57.07
#